data_AF-A0A1H1EB31-F1
#
_entry.id   AF-A0A1H1EB31-F1
#
_cell.length_a   1.000
_cell.length_b   1.000
_cell.length_c   1.000
_cell.angle_alpha   90.00
_cell.angle_beta   90.00
_cell.angle_gamma   90.00
#
_symmetry.space_group_name_H-M   'P 1'
#
loop_
_entity.id
_entity.type
_entity.pdbx_description
1 polymer ?
#
loop_
_entity_poly.entity_id
_entity_poly.type
_entity_poly.pdbx_seq_one_letter_code
_entity_poly.pdbx_strand_id
1 'polypeptide(L)'
;MSEYAFAVVSLIGDVPQLDDAVRPVDPTEADGVAELVAGPFSVLALDPALGTDGIVAAIADAALDTPWIVVAGPDERDAAAELVDRALDGVVGLFGLAGVVVESAEIPDSIRHREVPATVATDGVATAVRGLATDVAARGPRVPAAWSRIIASDRTDVAMRATLARRALADDPGYRPRALSDEQLGLLREVARRIVPQQAGPAIDLAARLDRMVEAGESDGWRPTGMSTDVEAYRTGLDALAAIWMRGPSAQDAVIQQVIDGEAASGSVLTPGQLSLWFEDARNDLIRLWLSHPASLAHVGYTGFATGGTGPEPAGYLVLAAGEREEWEPEELGRLGAAEGRTS
;
A
#
# COMPACT_ATOMS: atom_id res chain seq x y z
N MET A 1 -5.06 35.16 1.38
CA MET A 1 -3.81 34.40 1.60
C MET A 1 -4.23 33.19 2.40
N SER A 2 -4.04 31.98 1.85
CA SER A 2 -4.47 30.74 2.49
C SER A 2 -3.89 30.69 3.90
N GLU A 3 -4.74 30.56 4.92
CA GLU A 3 -4.31 30.55 6.33
C GLU A 3 -3.46 29.29 6.66
N TYR A 4 -3.36 28.35 5.72
CA TYR A 4 -2.53 27.15 5.79
C TYR A 4 -1.86 26.87 4.44
N ALA A 5 -0.63 27.34 4.25
CA ALA A 5 0.17 27.08 3.05
C ALA A 5 0.83 25.68 3.07
N PHE A 6 0.92 25.04 4.24
CA PHE A 6 1.44 23.69 4.38
C PHE A 6 0.69 22.94 5.48
N ALA A 7 0.19 21.75 5.16
CA ALA A 7 -0.59 20.96 6.10
C ALA A 7 -0.49 19.46 5.80
N VAL A 8 -0.79 18.65 6.81
CA VAL A 8 -1.10 17.23 6.66
C VAL A 8 -2.57 17.01 6.98
N VAL A 9 -3.26 16.32 6.08
CA VAL A 9 -4.69 16.03 6.18
C VAL A 9 -4.89 14.54 6.40
N SER A 10 -5.30 14.15 7.60
CA SER A 10 -5.52 12.77 8.01
C SER A 10 -6.92 12.29 7.63
N LEU A 11 -7.00 11.10 7.04
CA LEU A 11 -8.23 10.45 6.58
C LEU A 11 -8.93 9.71 7.75
N ILE A 12 -9.70 10.43 8.57
CA ILE A 12 -10.41 9.82 9.71
C ILE A 12 -11.56 8.92 9.21
N GLY A 13 -11.68 7.73 9.80
CA GLY A 13 -12.79 6.80 9.58
C GLY A 13 -12.66 5.95 8.31
N ASP A 14 -13.58 4.97 8.16
CA ASP A 14 -13.91 4.47 6.84
C ASP A 14 -14.41 5.70 6.05
N VAL A 15 -13.98 5.92 4.81
CA VAL A 15 -14.53 6.99 3.97
C VAL A 15 -15.63 6.43 3.06
N PRO A 16 -16.84 6.09 3.56
CA PRO A 16 -18.04 5.94 2.75
C PRO A 16 -19.07 7.04 3.04
N GLN A 17 -18.66 8.23 3.54
CA GLN A 17 -19.58 9.33 3.90
C GLN A 17 -19.28 10.65 3.16
N LEU A 18 -18.77 10.62 1.93
CA LEU A 18 -18.71 11.83 1.10
C LEU A 18 -20.06 12.19 0.45
N ASP A 19 -21.04 11.28 0.47
CA ASP A 19 -22.37 11.55 -0.10
C ASP A 19 -23.15 12.62 0.70
N ASP A 20 -22.91 12.76 2.00
CA ASP A 20 -23.59 13.74 2.86
C ASP A 20 -22.89 15.12 2.91
N ALA A 21 -21.72 15.26 2.26
CA ALA A 21 -20.96 16.52 2.21
C ALA A 21 -21.03 17.24 0.86
N VAL A 22 -21.89 16.79 -0.07
CA VAL A 22 -22.23 17.56 -1.29
C VAL A 22 -23.23 18.66 -0.93
N ARG A 23 -22.80 19.65 -0.14
CA ARG A 23 -23.44 20.97 -0.21
C ARG A 23 -22.87 21.65 -1.46
N PRO A 24 -23.69 22.30 -2.30
CA PRO A 24 -23.16 23.22 -3.29
C PRO A 24 -22.42 24.31 -2.52
N VAL A 25 -21.08 24.27 -2.55
CA VAL A 25 -20.25 25.34 -2.00
C VAL A 25 -20.41 26.53 -2.94
N ASP A 26 -20.81 27.68 -2.39
CA ASP A 26 -20.84 28.92 -3.13
C ASP A 26 -19.38 29.28 -3.47
N PRO A 27 -19.01 29.48 -4.75
CA PRO A 27 -17.63 29.80 -5.15
C PRO A 27 -17.08 31.13 -4.56
N THR A 28 -17.89 31.84 -3.76
CA THR A 28 -17.48 33.03 -3.01
C THR A 28 -17.08 32.74 -1.54
N GLU A 29 -17.28 31.52 -1.03
CA GLU A 29 -16.71 31.07 0.25
C GLU A 29 -15.26 30.59 0.06
N ALA A 30 -14.42 30.78 1.07
CA ALA A 30 -12.98 30.55 1.00
C ALA A 30 -12.63 29.06 0.82
N ASP A 31 -12.50 28.64 -0.44
CA ASP A 31 -11.99 27.32 -0.86
C ASP A 31 -10.52 27.18 -0.47
N GLY A 32 -10.27 26.41 0.59
CA GLY A 32 -8.95 26.26 1.19
C GLY A 32 -8.95 25.21 2.30
N VAL A 33 -7.78 25.00 2.92
CA VAL A 33 -7.60 24.00 3.99
C VAL A 33 -8.57 24.19 5.16
N ALA A 34 -9.03 25.42 5.42
CA ALA A 34 -10.04 25.72 6.43
C ALA A 34 -11.39 24.98 6.21
N GLU A 35 -11.76 24.72 4.95
CA GLU A 35 -12.98 23.98 4.62
C GLU A 35 -12.86 22.49 4.97
N LEU A 36 -11.64 21.93 4.90
CA LEU A 36 -11.38 20.53 5.27
C LEU A 36 -11.61 20.28 6.77
N VAL A 37 -11.40 21.31 7.62
CA VAL A 37 -11.63 21.25 9.06
C VAL A 37 -13.11 21.04 9.39
N ALA A 38 -14.03 21.43 8.49
CA ALA A 38 -15.46 21.21 8.65
C ALA A 38 -15.95 19.83 8.18
N GLY A 39 -15.05 19.00 7.62
CA GLY A 39 -15.35 17.69 7.04
C GLY A 39 -14.84 16.50 7.87
N PRO A 40 -14.80 15.27 7.29
CA PRO A 40 -14.34 14.05 7.97
C PRO A 40 -12.81 13.96 8.10
N PHE A 41 -12.11 15.08 8.03
CA PHE A 41 -10.65 15.13 8.03
C PHE A 41 -10.13 15.73 9.33
N SER A 42 -8.97 15.27 9.77
CA SER A 42 -8.15 16.01 10.74
C SER A 42 -7.08 16.77 9.99
N VAL A 43 -7.00 18.08 10.20
CA VAL A 43 -6.00 18.93 9.57
C VAL A 43 -4.95 19.29 10.61
N LEU A 44 -3.70 18.94 10.32
CA LEU A 44 -2.52 19.42 11.05
C LEU A 44 -1.85 20.50 10.20
N ALA A 45 -2.07 21.75 10.58
CA ALA A 45 -1.33 22.88 10.02
C ALA A 45 0.13 22.83 10.46
N LEU A 46 1.04 23.00 9.51
CA LEU A 46 2.48 22.90 9.76
C LEU A 46 3.15 24.20 9.33
N ASP A 47 4.03 24.72 10.18
CA ASP A 47 4.85 25.89 9.85
C ASP A 47 6.12 25.42 9.12
N PRO A 48 6.31 25.75 7.82
CA PRO A 48 7.51 25.39 7.08
C PRO A 48 8.79 25.94 7.70
N ALA A 49 8.72 27.02 8.49
CA ALA A 49 9.87 27.62 9.16
C ALA A 49 10.47 26.72 10.26
N LEU A 50 9.74 25.70 10.72
CA LEU A 50 10.26 24.69 11.64
C LEU A 50 11.37 23.84 11.00
N GLY A 51 11.47 23.85 9.67
CA GLY A 51 12.29 22.91 8.92
C GLY A 51 11.76 21.48 9.02
N THR A 52 12.34 20.59 8.23
CA THR A 52 11.81 19.23 8.05
C THR A 52 11.84 18.40 9.34
N ASP A 53 12.88 18.52 10.16
CA ASP A 53 12.94 17.80 11.45
C ASP A 53 11.86 18.28 12.43
N GLY A 54 11.54 19.57 12.44
CA GLY A 54 10.45 20.12 13.26
C GLY A 54 9.07 19.72 12.75
N ILE A 55 8.89 19.63 11.43
CA ILE A 55 7.67 19.09 10.80
C ILE A 55 7.48 17.62 11.16
N VAL A 56 8.54 16.81 11.07
CA VAL A 56 8.51 15.38 11.44
C VAL A 56 8.10 15.23 12.90
N ALA A 57 8.69 16.03 13.80
CA ALA A 57 8.34 16.01 15.23
C ALA A 57 6.86 16.39 15.44
N ALA A 58 6.35 17.42 14.76
CA ALA A 58 4.96 17.82 14.87
C ALA A 58 3.98 16.73 14.39
N ILE A 59 4.32 16.01 13.31
CA ILE A 59 3.51 14.88 12.82
C ILE A 59 3.55 13.70 13.80
N ALA A 60 4.73 13.39 14.33
CA ALA A 60 4.89 12.32 15.32
C ALA A 60 4.12 12.62 16.60
N ASP A 61 4.17 13.86 17.10
CA ASP A 61 3.44 14.32 18.30
C ASP A 61 1.92 14.32 18.09
N ALA A 62 1.46 14.58 16.86
CA ALA A 62 0.05 14.47 16.49
C ALA A 62 -0.44 13.01 16.43
N ALA A 63 0.47 12.03 16.50
CA ALA A 63 0.18 10.60 16.53
C ALA A 63 -0.79 10.14 15.43
N LEU A 64 -0.54 10.57 14.18
CA LEU A 64 -1.38 10.21 13.05
C LEU A 64 -1.30 8.70 12.79
N ASP A 65 -2.37 7.98 13.09
CA ASP A 65 -2.47 6.52 12.94
C ASP A 65 -3.36 6.09 11.77
N THR A 66 -3.95 7.06 11.06
CA THR A 66 -4.68 6.89 9.80
C THR A 66 -3.87 7.41 8.61
N PRO A 67 -4.19 6.98 7.37
CA PRO A 67 -3.50 7.50 6.20
C PRO A 67 -3.67 9.02 6.07
N TRP A 68 -2.68 9.72 5.52
CA TRP A 68 -2.65 11.17 5.48
C TRP A 68 -2.09 11.73 4.17
N ILE A 69 -2.59 12.89 3.76
CA ILE A 69 -2.23 13.58 2.53
C ILE A 69 -1.46 14.85 2.88
N VAL A 70 -0.33 15.09 2.20
CA VAL A 70 0.37 16.37 2.27
C VAL A 70 -0.33 17.39 1.40
N VAL A 71 -0.58 18.58 1.91
CA VAL A 71 -1.06 19.73 1.15
C VAL A 71 0.02 20.79 1.17
N ALA A 72 0.43 21.25 -0.01
CA ALA A 72 1.47 22.26 -0.13
C ALA A 72 1.10 23.36 -1.12
N GLY A 73 1.28 24.60 -0.65
CA GLY A 73 1.15 25.80 -1.44
C GLY A 73 2.26 25.94 -2.50
N PRO A 74 2.22 27.02 -3.29
CA PRO A 74 3.18 27.24 -4.36
C PRO A 74 4.64 27.36 -3.87
N ASP A 75 4.87 27.80 -2.63
CA ASP A 75 6.21 28.05 -2.11
C ASP A 75 6.74 26.87 -1.27
N GLU A 76 5.88 25.91 -0.93
CA GLU A 76 6.16 24.80 0.00
C GLU A 76 6.37 23.45 -0.70
N ARG A 77 6.51 23.44 -2.03
CA ARG A 77 6.69 22.21 -2.83
C ARG A 77 7.95 21.42 -2.45
N ASP A 78 9.04 22.11 -2.14
CA ASP A 78 10.29 21.46 -1.76
C ASP A 78 10.18 20.83 -0.36
N ALA A 79 9.49 21.50 0.57
CA ALA A 79 9.19 20.94 1.89
C ALA A 79 8.27 19.70 1.79
N ALA A 80 7.29 19.72 0.88
CA ALA A 80 6.45 18.57 0.60
C ALA A 80 7.26 17.38 0.07
N ALA A 81 8.16 17.63 -0.88
CA ALA A 81 9.03 16.61 -1.46
C ALA A 81 9.97 16.01 -0.40
N GLU A 82 10.58 16.85 0.46
CA GLU A 82 11.43 16.34 1.54
C GLU A 82 10.63 15.51 2.55
N LEU A 83 9.42 15.94 2.93
CA LEU A 83 8.56 15.17 3.83
C LEU A 83 8.16 13.80 3.23
N VAL A 84 7.85 13.77 1.94
CA VAL A 84 7.59 12.52 1.20
C VAL A 84 8.80 11.59 1.28
N ASP A 85 10.00 12.10 1.00
CA ASP A 85 11.24 11.32 1.06
C ASP A 85 11.47 10.75 2.46
N ARG A 86 11.32 11.57 3.52
CA ARG A 86 11.49 11.14 4.91
C ARG A 86 10.49 10.04 5.29
N ALA A 87 9.24 10.14 4.86
CA ALA A 87 8.24 9.11 5.10
C ALA A 87 8.58 7.79 4.37
N LEU A 88 9.04 7.87 3.11
CA LEU A 88 9.40 6.69 2.33
C LEU A 88 10.77 6.09 2.69
N ASP A 89 11.63 6.86 3.36
CA ASP A 89 12.92 6.41 3.90
C ASP A 89 12.80 5.85 5.33
N GLY A 90 11.58 5.76 5.86
CA GLY A 90 11.31 5.07 7.13
C GLY A 90 11.78 5.86 8.35
N VAL A 91 11.68 7.19 8.31
CA VAL A 91 11.90 8.03 9.49
C VAL A 91 10.86 7.68 10.56
N VAL A 92 11.31 7.54 11.81
CA VAL A 92 10.45 7.21 12.95
C VAL A 92 9.36 8.28 13.13
N GLY A 93 8.16 7.84 13.48
CA GLY A 93 6.96 8.69 13.58
C GLY A 93 6.25 8.96 12.26
N LEU A 94 6.86 8.61 11.11
CA LEU A 94 6.24 8.81 9.79
C LEU A 94 5.82 7.48 9.18
N PHE A 95 4.53 7.19 9.24
CA PHE A 95 3.89 6.13 8.47
C PHE A 95 2.48 6.57 8.06
N GLY A 96 1.98 6.07 6.94
CA GLY A 96 0.63 6.37 6.46
C GLY A 96 0.54 7.47 5.39
N LEU A 97 1.65 7.90 4.79
CA LEU A 97 1.61 8.78 3.62
C LEU A 97 0.71 8.15 2.54
N ALA A 98 -0.35 8.86 2.18
CA ALA A 98 -1.39 8.41 1.23
C ALA A 98 -1.31 9.14 -0.10
N GLY A 99 -0.85 10.39 -0.08
CA GLY A 99 -0.74 11.20 -1.29
C GLY A 99 -0.29 12.63 -1.05
N VAL A 100 -0.22 13.40 -2.13
CA VAL A 100 0.18 14.82 -2.12
C VAL A 100 -0.76 15.65 -2.98
N VAL A 101 -1.20 16.79 -2.44
CA VAL A 101 -1.90 17.84 -3.18
C VAL A 101 -1.01 19.06 -3.23
N VAL A 102 -0.78 19.59 -4.43
CA VAL A 102 0.04 20.79 -4.64
C VAL A 102 -0.75 21.89 -5.32
N GLU A 103 -0.60 23.12 -4.85
CA GLU A 103 -1.09 24.33 -5.52
C GLU A 103 -0.04 24.79 -6.55
N SER A 104 0.09 24.03 -7.64
CA SER A 104 1.01 24.35 -8.75
C SER A 104 0.43 23.96 -10.10
N ALA A 105 1.05 24.46 -11.17
CA ALA A 105 0.66 24.12 -12.53
C ALA A 105 0.84 22.62 -12.85
N GLU A 106 1.83 21.99 -12.22
CA GLU A 106 2.14 20.57 -12.38
C GLU A 106 2.70 19.97 -11.09
N ILE A 107 2.65 18.64 -10.99
CA ILE A 107 3.30 17.88 -9.92
C ILE A 107 4.83 17.94 -10.12
N PRO A 108 5.60 18.38 -9.10
CA PRO A 108 7.07 18.36 -9.16
C PRO A 108 7.63 16.96 -9.45
N ASP A 109 8.70 16.90 -10.25
CA ASP A 109 9.36 15.64 -10.59
C ASP A 109 9.88 14.91 -9.34
N SER A 110 10.33 15.65 -8.33
CA SER A 110 10.76 15.11 -7.04
C SER A 110 9.66 14.29 -6.34
N ILE A 111 8.38 14.65 -6.49
CA ILE A 111 7.24 13.89 -5.98
C ILE A 111 6.84 12.80 -6.97
N ARG A 112 6.78 13.13 -8.27
CA ARG A 112 6.37 12.20 -9.34
C ARG A 112 7.23 10.93 -9.37
N HIS A 113 8.55 11.07 -9.21
CA HIS A 113 9.49 9.94 -9.23
C HIS A 113 9.34 8.99 -8.04
N ARG A 114 8.65 9.40 -6.96
CA ARG A 114 8.36 8.55 -5.81
C ARG A 114 7.14 7.66 -5.99
N GLU A 115 6.44 7.81 -7.12
CA GLU A 115 5.20 7.08 -7.44
C GLU A 115 4.13 7.22 -6.34
N VAL A 116 4.17 8.30 -5.56
CA VAL A 116 3.14 8.64 -4.57
C VAL A 116 1.93 9.22 -5.31
N PRO A 117 0.69 8.80 -4.99
CA PRO A 117 -0.51 9.41 -5.54
C PRO A 117 -0.49 10.93 -5.35
N ALA A 118 -0.56 11.70 -6.43
CA ALA A 118 -0.48 13.16 -6.35
C ALA A 118 -1.44 13.84 -7.32
N THR A 119 -1.97 14.99 -6.93
CA THR A 119 -2.83 15.82 -7.78
C THR A 119 -2.57 17.31 -7.57
N VAL A 120 -2.85 18.10 -8.61
CA VAL A 120 -2.80 19.56 -8.56
C VAL A 120 -4.15 20.09 -8.09
N ALA A 121 -4.16 21.15 -7.30
CA ALA A 121 -5.39 21.81 -6.85
C ALA A 121 -5.91 22.82 -7.89
N THR A 122 -6.50 22.33 -8.99
CA THR A 122 -7.04 23.19 -10.08
C THR A 122 -8.34 23.89 -9.69
N ASP A 123 -9.21 23.18 -8.99
CA ASP A 123 -10.59 23.59 -8.67
C ASP A 123 -10.78 23.75 -7.15
N GLY A 124 -9.70 24.08 -6.45
CA GLY A 124 -9.67 24.20 -4.98
C GLY A 124 -8.91 23.08 -4.27
N VAL A 125 -8.26 23.45 -3.17
CA VAL A 125 -7.50 22.51 -2.33
C VAL A 125 -8.43 21.48 -1.69
N ALA A 126 -9.58 21.91 -1.17
CA ALA A 126 -10.50 21.02 -0.48
C ALA A 126 -11.10 19.97 -1.43
N THR A 127 -11.45 20.40 -2.65
CA THR A 127 -11.92 19.52 -3.74
C THR A 127 -10.85 18.51 -4.14
N ALA A 128 -9.62 18.96 -4.36
CA ALA A 128 -8.51 18.10 -4.75
C ALA A 128 -8.16 17.05 -3.67
N VAL A 129 -8.15 17.44 -2.39
CA VAL A 129 -7.94 16.52 -1.27
C VAL A 129 -9.05 15.49 -1.18
N ARG A 130 -10.33 15.89 -1.30
CA ARG A 130 -11.47 14.95 -1.29
C ARG A 130 -11.42 13.96 -2.45
N GLY A 131 -11.09 14.43 -3.66
CA GLY A 131 -10.91 13.58 -4.83
C GLY A 131 -9.80 12.56 -4.63
N LEU A 132 -8.60 13.03 -4.24
CA LEU A 132 -7.45 12.15 -4.01
C LEU A 132 -7.72 11.15 -2.89
N ALA A 133 -8.33 11.58 -1.78
CA ALA A 133 -8.70 10.71 -0.66
C ALA A 133 -9.68 9.60 -1.08
N THR A 134 -10.69 9.94 -1.89
CA THR A 134 -11.65 8.98 -2.45
C THR A 134 -10.95 7.96 -3.31
N ASP A 135 -10.10 8.43 -4.23
CA ASP A 135 -9.39 7.55 -5.13
C ASP A 135 -8.45 6.63 -4.35
N VAL A 136 -7.65 7.15 -3.40
CA VAL A 136 -6.75 6.34 -2.57
C VAL A 136 -7.54 5.30 -1.78
N ALA A 137 -8.65 5.70 -1.16
CA ALA A 137 -9.49 4.78 -0.40
C ALA A 137 -10.08 3.66 -1.27
N ALA A 138 -10.30 3.88 -2.56
CA ALA A 138 -10.81 2.86 -3.48
C ALA A 138 -9.76 1.86 -3.99
N ARG A 139 -8.46 2.15 -3.82
CA ARG A 139 -7.35 1.48 -4.55
C ARG A 139 -6.45 0.57 -3.72
N GLY A 140 -6.66 0.46 -2.41
CA GLY A 140 -5.86 -0.44 -1.58
C GLY A 140 -6.43 -0.64 -0.17
N PRO A 141 -6.12 -1.78 0.46
CA PRO A 141 -6.59 -2.07 1.81
C PRO A 141 -5.93 -1.13 2.82
N ARG A 142 -6.72 -0.68 3.80
CA ARG A 142 -6.20 0.17 4.88
C ARG A 142 -5.37 -0.63 5.86
N VAL A 143 -4.25 -0.04 6.29
CA VAL A 143 -3.50 -0.54 7.45
C VAL A 143 -4.24 -0.12 8.71
N PRO A 144 -4.60 -1.05 9.62
CA PRO A 144 -5.32 -0.67 10.84
C PRO A 144 -4.46 0.22 11.74
N ALA A 145 -5.09 1.13 12.47
CA ALA A 145 -4.41 2.17 13.26
C ALA A 145 -3.37 1.62 14.25
N ALA A 146 -3.70 0.54 14.97
CA ALA A 146 -2.76 -0.11 15.90
C ALA A 146 -1.48 -0.59 15.19
N TRP A 147 -1.61 -1.12 13.97
CA TRP A 147 -0.49 -1.57 13.16
C TRP A 147 0.31 -0.41 12.59
N SER A 148 -0.37 0.66 12.13
CA SER A 148 0.28 1.90 11.68
C SER A 148 1.19 2.49 12.77
N ARG A 149 0.73 2.50 14.03
CA ARG A 149 1.52 2.98 15.17
C ARG A 149 2.76 2.14 15.42
N ILE A 150 2.65 0.82 15.34
CA ILE A 150 3.81 -0.08 15.51
C ILE A 150 4.81 0.13 14.38
N ILE A 151 4.34 0.23 13.14
CA ILE A 151 5.20 0.49 11.98
C ILE A 151 5.90 1.84 12.13
N ALA A 152 5.20 2.90 12.53
CA ALA A 152 5.80 4.22 12.76
C ALA A 152 6.81 4.24 13.92
N SER A 153 6.73 3.30 14.86
CA SER A 153 7.53 3.31 16.09
C SER A 153 9.01 2.94 15.89
N ASP A 154 9.79 3.15 16.94
CA ASP A 154 11.19 2.73 17.03
C ASP A 154 11.36 1.21 17.17
N ARG A 155 10.29 0.42 17.37
CA ARG A 155 10.36 -1.06 17.37
C ARG A 155 10.59 -1.66 15.99
N THR A 156 10.18 -0.95 14.95
CA THR A 156 10.37 -1.38 13.56
C THR A 156 11.71 -0.82 13.06
N ASP A 157 12.57 -1.63 12.45
CA ASP A 157 13.84 -1.15 11.88
C ASP A 157 13.59 -0.10 10.76
N VAL A 158 14.54 0.83 10.54
CA VAL A 158 14.43 1.89 9.51
C VAL A 158 14.15 1.30 8.13
N ALA A 159 14.89 0.27 7.71
CA ALA A 159 14.73 -0.33 6.38
C ALA A 159 13.37 -1.03 6.25
N MET A 160 12.87 -1.62 7.35
CA MET A 160 11.55 -2.22 7.39
C MET A 160 10.45 -1.15 7.31
N ARG A 161 10.56 -0.04 8.06
CA ARG A 161 9.61 1.09 7.96
C ARG A 161 9.55 1.64 6.54
N ALA A 162 10.70 1.89 5.93
CA ALA A 162 10.81 2.35 4.55
C ALA A 162 10.13 1.38 3.56
N THR A 163 10.37 0.09 3.73
CA THR A 163 9.78 -0.97 2.89
C THR A 163 8.26 -1.01 3.03
N LEU A 164 7.75 -0.98 4.26
CA LEU A 164 6.31 -1.02 4.52
C LEU A 164 5.62 0.28 4.07
N ALA A 165 6.26 1.44 4.23
CA ALA A 165 5.74 2.72 3.77
C ALA A 165 5.52 2.73 2.25
N ARG A 166 6.51 2.29 1.46
CA ARG A 166 6.36 2.17 0.00
C ARG A 166 5.29 1.16 -0.40
N ARG A 167 5.21 0.03 0.29
CA ARG A 167 4.23 -1.02 -0.02
C ARG A 167 2.80 -0.63 0.33
N ALA A 168 2.60 0.29 1.27
CA ALA A 168 1.31 0.83 1.69
C ALA A 168 0.71 1.85 0.72
N LEU A 169 1.51 2.40 -0.20
CA LEU A 169 0.99 3.31 -1.23
C LEU A 169 -0.05 2.61 -2.11
N ALA A 170 -1.11 3.33 -2.46
CA ALA A 170 -2.12 2.85 -3.38
C ALA A 170 -1.53 2.64 -4.79
N ASP A 171 -1.93 1.55 -5.45
CA ASP A 171 -1.47 1.24 -6.80
C ASP A 171 -2.03 2.25 -7.84
N ASP A 172 -1.28 2.51 -8.91
CA ASP A 172 -1.70 3.42 -9.98
C ASP A 172 -2.88 2.83 -10.77
N PRO A 173 -4.07 3.46 -10.79
CA PRO A 173 -5.21 2.99 -11.57
C PRO A 173 -4.98 3.07 -13.08
N GLY A 174 -4.05 3.95 -13.49
CA GLY A 174 -3.59 4.10 -14.86
C GLY A 174 -2.48 3.13 -15.27
N TYR A 175 -2.08 2.18 -14.39
CA TYR A 175 -0.96 1.29 -14.67
C TYR A 175 -1.07 0.62 -16.04
N ARG A 176 0.03 0.64 -16.79
CA ARG A 176 0.21 -0.07 -18.06
C ARG A 176 1.31 -1.10 -17.88
N PRO A 177 1.11 -2.34 -18.35
CA PRO A 177 2.10 -3.39 -18.16
C PRO A 177 3.39 -3.06 -18.91
N ARG A 178 4.50 -3.45 -18.29
CA ARG A 178 5.87 -3.27 -18.81
C ARG A 178 6.40 -4.61 -19.33
N ALA A 179 6.17 -5.69 -18.59
CA ALA A 179 6.56 -7.05 -18.97
C ALA A 179 5.45 -7.79 -19.71
N LEU A 180 4.17 -7.58 -19.40
CA LEU A 180 3.03 -8.33 -19.94
C LEU A 180 2.30 -7.55 -21.05
N SER A 181 1.40 -8.22 -21.78
CA SER A 181 0.37 -7.52 -22.58
C SER A 181 -0.80 -7.04 -21.70
N ASP A 182 -1.64 -6.16 -22.22
CA ASP A 182 -2.85 -5.70 -21.53
C ASP A 182 -3.81 -6.87 -21.24
N GLU A 183 -3.95 -7.82 -22.16
CA GLU A 183 -4.78 -9.02 -21.99
C GLU A 183 -4.21 -9.95 -20.91
N GLN A 184 -2.88 -10.15 -20.92
CA GLN A 184 -2.19 -10.98 -19.94
C GLN A 184 -2.27 -10.38 -18.53
N LEU A 185 -2.09 -9.06 -18.39
CA LEU A 185 -2.30 -8.35 -17.13
C LEU A 185 -3.76 -8.47 -16.66
N GLY A 186 -4.72 -8.33 -17.58
CA GLY A 186 -6.15 -8.51 -17.30
C GLY A 186 -6.48 -9.90 -16.77
N LEU A 187 -5.98 -10.95 -17.42
CA LEU A 187 -6.12 -12.33 -16.97
C LEU A 187 -5.48 -12.55 -15.59
N LEU A 188 -4.27 -12.05 -15.37
CA LEU A 188 -3.58 -12.18 -14.09
C LEU A 188 -4.36 -11.48 -12.95
N ARG A 189 -4.97 -10.31 -13.21
CA ARG A 189 -5.86 -9.65 -12.24
C ARG A 189 -7.08 -10.51 -11.90
N GLU A 190 -7.66 -11.22 -12.88
CA GLU A 190 -8.76 -12.16 -12.63
C GLU A 190 -8.31 -13.34 -11.77
N VAL A 191 -7.19 -13.98 -12.14
CA VAL A 191 -6.61 -15.09 -11.39
C VAL A 191 -6.32 -14.68 -9.95
N ALA A 192 -5.60 -13.58 -9.74
CA ALA A 192 -5.22 -13.10 -8.40
C ALA A 192 -6.45 -12.85 -7.50
N ARG A 193 -7.55 -12.31 -8.07
CA ARG A 193 -8.82 -12.13 -7.35
C ARG A 193 -9.49 -13.44 -6.92
N ARG A 194 -9.21 -14.57 -7.57
CA ARG A 194 -9.77 -15.89 -7.21
C ARG A 194 -8.94 -16.63 -6.17
N ILE A 195 -7.61 -16.54 -6.26
CA ILE A 195 -6.69 -17.41 -5.49
C ILE A 195 -6.08 -16.75 -4.26
N VAL A 196 -6.04 -15.42 -4.19
CA VAL A 196 -5.47 -14.69 -3.05
C VAL A 196 -6.61 -14.19 -2.16
N PRO A 197 -6.54 -14.42 -0.83
CA PRO A 197 -7.60 -14.02 0.10
C PRO A 197 -7.56 -12.51 0.39
N GLN A 198 -7.84 -11.69 -0.62
CA GLN A 198 -8.05 -10.27 -0.41
C GLN A 198 -9.42 -10.05 0.25
N GLN A 199 -9.49 -9.21 1.28
CA GLN A 199 -10.74 -8.91 1.98
C GLN A 199 -11.78 -8.26 1.04
N ALA A 200 -13.06 -8.34 1.41
CA ALA A 200 -14.09 -7.58 0.70
C ALA A 200 -13.80 -6.07 0.82
N GLY A 201 -13.66 -5.39 -0.33
CA GLY A 201 -13.35 -3.97 -0.39
C GLY A 201 -12.20 -3.67 -1.35
N PRO A 202 -11.54 -2.51 -1.16
CA PRO A 202 -10.34 -2.12 -1.90
C PRO A 202 -9.23 -3.19 -1.79
N ALA A 203 -8.69 -3.59 -2.94
CA ALA A 203 -7.73 -4.68 -3.05
C ALA A 203 -6.41 -4.18 -3.64
N ILE A 204 -5.32 -4.84 -3.29
CA ILE A 204 -3.99 -4.64 -3.87
C ILE A 204 -4.02 -5.11 -5.32
N ASP A 205 -3.50 -4.32 -6.26
CA ASP A 205 -3.31 -4.76 -7.64
C ASP A 205 -2.07 -5.65 -7.76
N LEU A 206 -2.21 -6.89 -7.27
CA LEU A 206 -1.13 -7.88 -7.24
C LEU A 206 -0.57 -8.17 -8.63
N ALA A 207 -1.40 -8.09 -9.67
CA ALA A 207 -0.97 -8.30 -11.04
C ALA A 207 -0.05 -7.18 -11.54
N ALA A 208 -0.39 -5.91 -11.26
CA ALA A 208 0.48 -4.77 -11.57
C ALA A 208 1.81 -4.84 -10.80
N ARG A 209 1.76 -5.24 -9.52
CA ARG A 209 2.98 -5.45 -8.71
C ARG A 209 3.85 -6.58 -9.27
N LEU A 210 3.23 -7.68 -9.69
CA LEU A 210 3.92 -8.82 -10.29
C LEU A 210 4.55 -8.44 -11.64
N ASP A 211 3.83 -7.73 -12.49
CA ASP A 211 4.37 -7.26 -13.78
C ASP A 211 5.63 -6.40 -13.59
N ARG A 212 5.64 -5.50 -12.60
CA ARG A 212 6.84 -4.72 -12.23
C ARG A 212 7.97 -5.61 -11.73
N MET A 213 7.67 -6.56 -10.84
CA MET A 213 8.66 -7.49 -10.27
C MET A 213 9.33 -8.32 -11.37
N VAL A 214 8.54 -8.85 -12.31
CA VAL A 214 9.02 -9.65 -13.43
C VAL A 214 9.85 -8.81 -14.41
N GLU A 215 9.42 -7.59 -14.72
CA GLU A 215 10.21 -6.66 -15.54
C GLU A 215 11.55 -6.30 -14.90
N ALA A 216 11.56 -6.08 -13.58
CA ALA A 216 12.75 -5.75 -12.82
C ALA A 216 13.70 -6.94 -12.59
N GLY A 217 13.27 -8.17 -12.90
CA GLY A 217 14.03 -9.39 -12.63
C GLY A 217 14.16 -9.71 -11.13
N GLU A 218 13.19 -9.28 -10.32
CA GLU A 218 13.17 -9.44 -8.85
C GLU A 218 12.53 -10.77 -8.41
N SER A 219 12.52 -11.80 -9.25
CA SER A 219 12.08 -13.14 -8.89
C SER A 219 13.06 -13.80 -7.89
N ASP A 220 12.76 -15.01 -7.42
CA ASP A 220 13.65 -15.76 -6.51
C ASP A 220 15.02 -16.13 -7.10
N GLY A 221 15.28 -15.74 -8.35
CA GLY A 221 16.60 -15.73 -8.98
C GLY A 221 17.11 -17.11 -9.35
N TRP A 222 16.29 -18.16 -9.18
CA TRP A 222 16.70 -19.53 -9.47
C TRP A 222 16.12 -20.01 -10.80
N ARG A 223 16.96 -20.02 -11.84
CA ARG A 223 16.69 -20.80 -13.06
C ARG A 223 17.94 -21.54 -13.55
N PRO A 224 17.83 -22.85 -13.85
CA PRO A 224 18.88 -23.56 -14.57
C PRO A 224 19.26 -22.85 -15.89
N THR A 225 20.55 -22.84 -16.20
CA THR A 225 21.07 -22.30 -17.47
C THR A 225 20.37 -22.94 -18.67
N GLY A 226 19.79 -22.12 -19.55
CA GLY A 226 19.07 -22.56 -20.75
C GLY A 226 17.55 -22.56 -20.64
N MET A 227 16.97 -22.09 -19.53
CA MET A 227 15.53 -21.83 -19.40
C MET A 227 15.15 -20.44 -19.92
N SER A 228 13.86 -20.24 -20.21
CA SER A 228 13.29 -18.94 -20.57
C SER A 228 13.44 -17.93 -19.43
N THR A 229 13.52 -16.65 -19.80
CA THR A 229 13.48 -15.53 -18.84
C THR A 229 12.15 -15.52 -18.07
N ASP A 230 12.10 -14.83 -16.92
CA ASP A 230 10.85 -14.72 -16.14
C ASP A 230 9.72 -14.09 -16.97
N VAL A 231 10.03 -13.05 -17.74
CA VAL A 231 9.09 -12.40 -18.66
C VAL A 231 8.53 -13.40 -19.66
N GLU A 232 9.39 -14.16 -20.34
CA GLU A 232 8.96 -15.15 -21.34
C GLU A 232 8.14 -16.29 -20.73
N ALA A 233 8.51 -16.75 -19.53
CA ALA A 233 7.78 -17.79 -18.83
C ALA A 233 6.39 -17.32 -18.39
N TYR A 234 6.28 -16.11 -17.82
CA TYR A 234 4.99 -15.53 -17.46
C TYR A 234 4.08 -15.32 -18.67
N ARG A 235 4.61 -14.79 -19.77
CA ARG A 235 3.85 -14.64 -21.03
C ARG A 235 3.35 -16.00 -21.53
N THR A 236 4.24 -16.99 -21.62
CA THR A 236 3.92 -18.34 -22.12
C THR A 236 2.86 -19.02 -21.25
N GLY A 237 2.98 -18.93 -19.92
CA GLY A 237 2.02 -19.50 -18.98
C GLY A 237 0.66 -18.82 -19.02
N LEU A 238 0.63 -17.49 -19.12
CA LEU A 238 -0.61 -16.73 -19.27
C LEU A 238 -1.30 -17.03 -20.61
N ASP A 239 -0.57 -17.17 -21.70
CA ASP A 239 -1.13 -17.55 -23.00
C ASP A 239 -1.72 -18.97 -22.97
N ALA A 240 -1.02 -19.90 -22.31
CA ALA A 240 -1.52 -21.27 -22.10
C ALA A 240 -2.78 -21.30 -21.23
N LEU A 241 -2.83 -20.50 -20.16
CA LEU A 241 -4.00 -20.38 -19.29
C LEU A 241 -5.18 -19.70 -20.02
N ALA A 242 -4.92 -18.65 -20.80
CA ALA A 242 -5.93 -17.92 -21.56
C ALA A 242 -6.68 -18.84 -22.54
N ALA A 243 -5.99 -19.81 -23.14
CA ALA A 243 -6.58 -20.76 -24.07
C ALA A 243 -7.68 -21.65 -23.45
N ILE A 244 -7.65 -21.84 -22.13
CA ILE A 244 -8.61 -22.66 -21.37
C ILE A 244 -9.46 -21.83 -20.40
N TRP A 245 -9.21 -20.53 -20.28
CA TRP A 245 -9.87 -19.67 -19.32
C TRP A 245 -11.34 -19.47 -19.67
N MET A 246 -12.22 -19.78 -18.72
CA MET A 246 -13.66 -19.68 -18.91
C MET A 246 -14.26 -18.48 -18.18
N ARG A 247 -15.36 -17.96 -18.71
CA ARG A 247 -16.09 -16.85 -18.07
C ARG A 247 -17.00 -17.35 -16.94
N GLY A 248 -16.99 -16.63 -15.83
CA GLY A 248 -17.88 -16.87 -14.69
C GLY A 248 -17.14 -17.50 -13.49
N PRO A 249 -17.43 -17.07 -12.24
CA PRO A 249 -16.65 -17.47 -11.07
C PRO A 249 -16.49 -18.99 -10.88
N SER A 250 -17.58 -19.76 -11.01
CA SER A 250 -17.52 -21.22 -10.84
C SER A 250 -16.76 -21.93 -11.95
N ALA A 251 -16.79 -21.40 -13.18
CA ALA A 251 -16.05 -21.95 -14.30
C ALA A 251 -14.56 -21.66 -14.17
N GLN A 252 -14.20 -20.46 -13.70
CA GLN A 252 -12.83 -20.08 -13.37
C GLN A 252 -12.26 -20.99 -12.27
N ASP A 253 -13.02 -21.26 -11.20
CA ASP A 253 -12.57 -22.15 -10.13
C ASP A 253 -12.34 -23.58 -10.62
N ALA A 254 -13.21 -24.08 -11.50
CA ALA A 254 -13.04 -25.40 -12.08
C ALA A 254 -11.76 -25.48 -12.95
N VAL A 255 -11.47 -24.44 -13.74
CA VAL A 255 -10.23 -24.35 -14.53
C VAL A 255 -9.01 -24.29 -13.60
N ILE A 256 -9.05 -23.43 -12.58
CA ILE A 256 -7.97 -23.32 -11.57
C ILE A 256 -7.70 -24.69 -10.93
N GLN A 257 -8.75 -25.39 -10.49
CA GLN A 257 -8.62 -26.69 -9.86
C GLN A 257 -8.01 -27.72 -10.82
N GLN A 258 -8.47 -27.77 -12.08
CA GLN A 258 -7.90 -28.67 -13.10
C GLN A 258 -6.42 -28.37 -13.40
N VAL A 259 -6.01 -27.10 -13.38
CA VAL A 259 -4.60 -26.71 -13.54
C VAL A 259 -3.77 -27.16 -12.35
N ILE A 260 -4.27 -26.97 -11.12
CA ILE A 260 -3.61 -27.43 -9.90
C ILE A 260 -3.45 -28.95 -9.91
N ASP A 261 -4.48 -29.69 -10.31
CA ASP A 261 -4.48 -31.15 -10.36
C ASP A 261 -3.65 -31.71 -11.54
N GLY A 262 -3.18 -30.85 -12.45
CA GLY A 262 -2.43 -31.25 -13.65
C GLY A 262 -3.28 -31.94 -14.72
N GLU A 263 -4.61 -31.80 -14.63
CA GLU A 263 -5.59 -32.46 -15.50
C GLU A 263 -6.17 -31.52 -16.57
N ALA A 264 -5.88 -30.22 -16.50
CA ALA A 264 -6.34 -29.25 -17.48
C ALA A 264 -5.91 -29.67 -18.89
N ALA A 265 -6.88 -29.79 -19.80
CA ALA A 265 -6.62 -30.08 -21.20
C ALA A 265 -5.75 -28.95 -21.78
N SER A 266 -4.44 -29.16 -21.81
CA SER A 266 -3.54 -28.07 -22.12
C SER A 266 -3.63 -27.69 -23.59
N GLY A 267 -3.60 -26.39 -23.85
CA GLY A 267 -3.44 -25.87 -25.20
C GLY A 267 -2.09 -26.29 -25.81
N SER A 268 -1.87 -25.97 -27.08
CA SER A 268 -0.64 -26.33 -27.82
C SER A 268 0.66 -25.67 -27.32
N VAL A 269 0.62 -24.88 -26.25
CA VAL A 269 1.72 -24.03 -25.77
C VAL A 269 2.52 -24.71 -24.66
N LEU A 270 1.86 -25.15 -23.59
CA LEU A 270 2.46 -25.92 -22.48
C LEU A 270 1.73 -27.24 -22.33
N THR A 271 2.42 -28.28 -21.86
CA THR A 271 1.76 -29.53 -21.40
C THR A 271 0.99 -29.30 -20.10
N PRO A 272 0.05 -30.17 -19.69
CA PRO A 272 -0.71 -29.99 -18.45
C PRO A 272 0.19 -29.89 -17.21
N GLY A 273 1.23 -30.75 -17.14
CA GLY A 273 2.20 -30.72 -16.04
C GLY A 273 3.05 -29.45 -16.01
N GLN A 274 3.42 -28.89 -17.17
CA GLN A 274 4.16 -27.62 -17.22
C GLN A 274 3.29 -26.44 -16.81
N LEU A 275 2.01 -26.43 -17.20
CA LEU A 275 1.06 -25.41 -16.78
C LEU A 275 0.82 -25.46 -15.26
N SER A 276 0.70 -26.66 -14.68
CA SER A 276 0.58 -26.86 -13.24
C SER A 276 1.78 -26.30 -12.46
N LEU A 277 3.01 -26.64 -12.87
CA LEU A 277 4.23 -26.12 -12.24
C LEU A 277 4.34 -24.59 -12.35
N TRP A 278 4.09 -24.04 -13.54
CA TRP A 278 4.07 -22.59 -13.72
C TRP A 278 3.02 -21.92 -12.82
N PHE A 279 1.85 -22.55 -12.66
CA PHE A 279 0.78 -22.01 -11.83
C PHE A 279 1.12 -22.07 -10.33
N GLU A 280 1.90 -23.07 -9.90
CA GLU A 280 2.47 -23.12 -8.55
C GLU A 280 3.37 -21.91 -8.28
N ASP A 281 4.30 -21.62 -9.19
CA ASP A 281 5.18 -20.44 -9.09
C ASP A 281 4.38 -19.14 -9.07
N ALA A 282 3.41 -18.99 -9.98
CA ALA A 282 2.54 -17.80 -10.02
C ALA A 282 1.75 -17.60 -8.72
N ARG A 283 1.25 -18.68 -8.11
CA ARG A 283 0.58 -18.62 -6.79
C ARG A 283 1.54 -18.19 -5.69
N ASN A 284 2.76 -18.72 -5.70
CA ASN A 284 3.81 -18.37 -4.74
C ASN A 284 4.20 -16.90 -4.83
N ASP A 285 4.36 -16.36 -6.04
CA ASP A 285 4.67 -14.94 -6.24
C ASP A 285 3.51 -14.04 -5.80
N LEU A 286 2.27 -14.38 -6.18
CA LEU A 286 1.09 -13.60 -5.79
C LEU A 286 0.89 -13.59 -4.27
N ILE A 287 1.07 -14.72 -3.58
CA ILE A 287 0.94 -14.76 -2.12
C ILE A 287 2.09 -14.02 -1.42
N ARG A 288 3.32 -14.08 -1.95
CA ARG A 288 4.46 -13.31 -1.44
C ARG A 288 4.21 -11.81 -1.57
N LEU A 289 3.75 -11.36 -2.74
CA LEU A 289 3.38 -9.95 -2.97
C LEU A 289 2.25 -9.51 -2.03
N TRP A 290 1.24 -10.35 -1.82
CA TRP A 290 0.17 -10.06 -0.89
C TRP A 290 0.66 -9.97 0.56
N LEU A 291 1.41 -10.96 1.05
CA LEU A 291 2.01 -10.97 2.40
C LEU A 291 3.06 -9.88 2.61
N SER A 292 3.54 -9.25 1.54
CA SER A 292 4.48 -8.13 1.63
C SER A 292 3.82 -6.84 2.14
N HIS A 293 2.50 -6.71 1.99
CA HIS A 293 1.75 -5.50 2.28
C HIS A 293 1.36 -5.41 3.77
N PRO A 294 1.51 -4.25 4.43
CA PRO A 294 1.23 -4.11 5.87
C PRO A 294 -0.21 -4.45 6.27
N ALA A 295 -1.22 -4.12 5.45
CA ALA A 295 -2.60 -4.55 5.72
C ALA A 295 -2.80 -6.08 5.67
N SER A 296 -2.03 -6.78 4.82
CA SER A 296 -2.07 -8.24 4.77
C SER A 296 -1.37 -8.86 5.97
N LEU A 297 -0.25 -8.27 6.42
CA LEU A 297 0.42 -8.66 7.66
C LEU A 297 -0.52 -8.52 8.86
N ALA A 298 -1.29 -7.42 8.90
CA ALA A 298 -2.33 -7.22 9.90
C ALA A 298 -3.44 -8.28 9.79
N HIS A 299 -3.88 -8.59 8.57
CA HIS A 299 -4.90 -9.60 8.31
C HIS A 299 -4.50 -11.00 8.82
N VAL A 300 -3.23 -11.39 8.65
CA VAL A 300 -2.73 -12.69 9.14
C VAL A 300 -2.19 -12.65 10.57
N GLY A 301 -2.21 -11.47 11.20
CA GLY A 301 -1.74 -11.27 12.57
C GLY A 301 -0.23 -11.44 12.75
N TYR A 302 0.59 -11.03 11.77
CA TYR A 302 2.04 -11.18 11.81
C TYR A 302 2.76 -9.88 12.21
N THR A 303 3.24 -9.80 13.45
CA THR A 303 4.00 -8.67 14.02
C THR A 303 5.52 -8.81 13.90
N GLY A 304 6.04 -9.86 13.26
CA GLY A 304 7.48 -10.15 13.17
C GLY A 304 8.32 -9.09 12.44
N PHE A 305 7.70 -8.09 11.80
CA PHE A 305 8.40 -6.92 11.27
C PHE A 305 8.86 -5.93 12.37
N ALA A 306 8.28 -6.01 13.58
CA ALA A 306 8.56 -5.12 14.70
C ALA A 306 9.62 -5.70 15.67
N THR A 307 10.50 -6.55 15.14
CA THR A 307 11.68 -7.08 15.84
C THR A 307 12.95 -6.49 15.23
N GLY A 308 13.91 -6.07 16.05
CA GLY A 308 15.15 -5.44 15.58
C GLY A 308 15.13 -3.91 15.50
N GLY A 309 14.17 -3.26 16.16
CA GLY A 309 13.98 -1.80 16.18
C GLY A 309 15.20 -0.97 16.58
N THR A 310 15.10 0.33 16.29
CA THR A 310 16.12 1.35 16.53
C THR A 310 16.04 2.03 17.90
N GLY A 311 15.25 1.48 18.82
CA GLY A 311 15.19 1.91 20.21
C GLY A 311 16.51 1.68 20.97
N PRO A 312 16.63 2.15 22.22
CA PRO A 312 17.85 2.00 23.02
C PRO A 312 18.21 0.54 23.33
N GLU A 313 17.23 -0.37 23.29
CA GLU A 313 17.42 -1.81 23.46
C GLU A 313 16.89 -2.57 22.24
N PRO A 314 17.52 -3.69 21.82
CA PRO A 314 17.02 -4.50 20.72
C PRO A 314 15.58 -4.98 20.97
N ALA A 315 14.67 -4.62 20.08
CA ALA A 315 13.28 -5.08 20.17
C ALA A 315 13.18 -6.57 19.83
N GLY A 316 12.50 -7.33 20.69
CA GLY A 316 12.19 -8.75 20.50
C GLY A 316 10.93 -9.15 21.27
N TYR A 317 10.60 -10.44 21.24
CA TYR A 317 9.48 -11.02 21.98
C TYR A 317 9.93 -11.56 23.35
N LEU A 318 9.17 -11.21 24.38
CA LEU A 318 9.21 -11.70 25.76
C LEU A 318 8.00 -12.60 26.10
N VAL A 319 6.94 -12.57 25.27
CA VAL A 319 5.79 -13.46 25.38
C VAL A 319 5.78 -14.41 24.18
N LEU A 320 5.87 -15.71 24.43
CA LEU A 320 5.97 -16.74 23.38
C LEU A 320 4.81 -17.75 23.42
N ALA A 321 3.91 -17.62 24.39
CA ALA A 321 2.78 -18.53 24.56
C ALA A 321 1.70 -18.28 23.49
N ALA A 322 1.10 -19.36 23.00
CA ALA A 322 0.05 -19.28 21.98
C ALA A 322 -1.19 -18.54 22.52
N GLY A 323 -1.72 -17.62 21.71
CA GLY A 323 -2.89 -16.80 22.06
C GLY A 323 -2.61 -15.69 23.07
N GLU A 324 -1.34 -15.48 23.43
CA GLU A 324 -0.89 -14.35 24.25
C GLU A 324 -0.19 -13.31 23.38
N ARG A 325 -0.25 -12.06 23.81
CA ARG A 325 0.40 -10.91 23.18
C ARG A 325 1.13 -10.06 24.20
N GLU A 326 2.02 -9.20 23.74
CA GLU A 326 2.62 -8.13 24.53
C GLU A 326 1.80 -6.84 24.55
N GLU A 327 2.13 -5.94 25.47
CA GLU A 327 1.45 -4.64 25.62
C GLU A 327 1.55 -3.77 24.37
N TRP A 328 2.68 -3.87 23.64
CA TRP A 328 2.91 -3.11 22.41
C TRP A 328 2.19 -3.72 21.19
N GLU A 329 1.79 -4.99 21.26
CA GLU A 329 1.10 -5.65 20.16
C GLU A 329 -0.38 -5.25 20.09
N PRO A 330 -0.99 -5.28 18.88
CA PRO A 330 -2.40 -4.96 18.71
C PRO A 330 -3.30 -5.86 19.57
N GLU A 331 -4.39 -5.29 20.10
CA GLU A 331 -5.24 -5.97 21.07
C GLU A 331 -5.90 -7.23 20.51
N GLU A 332 -6.20 -7.21 19.21
CA GLU A 332 -6.82 -8.30 18.48
C GLU A 332 -5.99 -9.58 18.40
N LEU A 333 -4.67 -9.52 18.67
CA LEU A 333 -3.79 -10.68 18.57
C LEU A 333 -3.89 -11.67 19.73
N GLY A 334 -4.45 -11.25 20.87
CA GLY A 334 -4.61 -12.16 21.99
C GLY A 334 -4.77 -11.47 23.35
N ARG A 335 -4.77 -12.30 24.38
CA ARG A 335 -4.78 -11.83 25.77
C ARG A 335 -3.39 -11.34 26.17
N LEU A 336 -3.31 -10.31 27.02
CA LEU A 336 -2.02 -9.88 27.57
C LEU A 336 -1.34 -11.05 28.28
N GLY A 337 -0.13 -11.38 27.83
CA GLY A 337 0.73 -12.39 28.43
C GLY A 337 1.59 -11.79 29.54
N ALA A 338 2.03 -12.64 30.47
CA ALA A 338 3.04 -12.25 31.44
C ALA A 338 4.41 -12.43 30.78
N ALA A 339 5.18 -11.35 30.62
CA ALA A 339 6.52 -11.42 30.04
C ALA A 339 7.39 -12.44 30.81
N GLU A 340 7.89 -13.46 30.12
CA GLU A 340 8.86 -14.40 30.67
C GLU A 340 10.25 -13.75 30.61
N GLY A 341 10.52 -12.80 31.51
CA GLY A 341 11.82 -12.13 31.50
C GLY A 341 11.93 -10.85 32.32
N ARG A 342 11.91 -10.98 33.64
CA ARG A 342 12.71 -10.11 34.52
C ARG A 342 13.23 -10.96 35.68
N THR A 343 14.46 -11.44 35.54
CA THR A 343 15.29 -11.81 36.69
C THR A 343 16.54 -10.93 36.67
N SER A 344 16.53 -10.00 37.62
CA SER A 344 17.61 -9.15 38.16
C SER A 344 18.40 -8.27 37.20
#